data_AF-A0A0F7L1Q5-F1
#
_entry.id   AF-A0A0F7L1Q5-F1
#
_cell.length_a   1.000
_cell.length_b   1.000
_cell.length_c   1.000
_cell.angle_alpha   90.00
_cell.angle_beta   90.00
_cell.angle_gamma   90.00
#
_symmetry.space_group_name_H-M   'P 1'
#
loop_
_entity.id
_entity.type
_entity.pdbx_description
1 polymer ?
#
loop_
_entity_poly.entity_id
_entity_poly.type
_entity_poly.pdbx_seq_one_letter_code
_entity_poly.pdbx_strand_id
1 'polypeptide(L)'
;MAVTKEQIFSAADDLAAAGQKPTLEAIRQITGGSYTTISPALNEWKARQATAAAPLREPAPQAVADRVAELGSDLWTIALDLANARLAVEREGLEKARAELEADRAEATELADRLAAQVDDLQSRLASIEAAEAAARGEADELRGQLAAAQEQAHTAEARAQEIERRAGELRTELDRAHQDADQARAQLDQVRGELAKVQARADADQEAHQEQRKQAAAEAHRMAERLTAAQAERDQAMKAAGQAREEAARMAGQLDTLKEQSAALLARITPPPAAEAKPTRKKPGSGE
;
A
#
# COMPACT_ATOMS: atom_id res chain seq x y z
N MET A 1 -47.00 154.44 -7.25
CA MET A 1 -45.73 154.77 -6.56
C MET A 1 -44.76 153.62 -6.80
N ALA A 2 -43.48 153.88 -7.08
CA ALA A 2 -42.47 152.84 -7.34
C ALA A 2 -41.82 152.37 -6.02
N VAL A 3 -41.51 151.07 -5.91
CA VAL A 3 -40.87 150.46 -4.73
C VAL A 3 -39.40 150.80 -4.64
N THR A 4 -38.88 151.07 -3.44
CA THR A 4 -37.49 151.46 -3.23
C THR A 4 -36.60 150.25 -2.92
N LYS A 5 -35.29 150.40 -3.19
CA LYS A 5 -34.27 149.39 -2.90
C LYS A 5 -34.21 149.00 -1.41
N GLU A 6 -34.38 149.98 -0.52
CA GLU A 6 -34.38 149.75 0.94
C GLU A 6 -35.56 148.87 1.38
N GLN A 7 -36.74 149.06 0.78
CA GLN A 7 -37.91 148.21 1.04
C GLN A 7 -37.67 146.77 0.57
N ILE A 8 -37.02 146.60 -0.59
CA ILE A 8 -36.65 145.27 -1.11
C ILE A 8 -35.63 144.58 -0.21
N PHE A 9 -34.65 145.31 0.33
CA PHE A 9 -33.64 144.77 1.25
C PHE A 9 -34.27 144.39 2.59
N SER A 10 -35.10 145.26 3.17
CA SER A 10 -35.82 144.96 4.42
C SER A 10 -36.71 143.72 4.26
N ALA A 11 -37.46 143.62 3.15
CA ALA A 11 -38.29 142.45 2.90
C ALA A 11 -37.45 141.17 2.69
N ALA A 12 -36.26 141.28 2.09
CA ALA A 12 -35.35 140.16 1.95
C ALA A 12 -34.74 139.73 3.30
N ASP A 13 -34.39 140.70 4.15
CA ASP A 13 -33.91 140.46 5.52
C ASP A 13 -34.99 139.79 6.38
N ASP A 14 -36.23 140.27 6.33
CA ASP A 14 -37.36 139.68 7.06
C ASP A 14 -37.65 138.24 6.61
N LEU A 15 -37.63 137.98 5.30
CA LEU A 15 -37.77 136.63 4.74
C LEU A 15 -36.62 135.73 5.21
N ALA A 16 -35.37 136.22 5.18
CA ALA A 16 -34.20 135.45 5.60
C ALA A 16 -34.21 135.17 7.12
N ALA A 17 -34.62 136.14 7.94
CA ALA A 17 -34.78 135.99 9.38
C ALA A 17 -35.88 134.97 9.74
N ALA A 18 -36.93 134.89 8.92
CA ALA A 18 -37.96 133.85 9.01
C ALA A 18 -37.52 132.47 8.47
N GLY A 19 -36.26 132.32 8.05
CA GLY A 19 -35.73 131.08 7.46
C GLY A 19 -36.25 130.79 6.05
N GLN A 20 -36.95 131.74 5.41
CA GLN A 20 -37.45 131.61 4.05
C GLN A 20 -36.45 132.18 3.04
N LYS A 21 -36.34 131.56 1.86
CA LYS A 21 -35.46 132.07 0.80
C LYS A 21 -36.07 133.32 0.17
N PRO A 22 -35.39 134.48 0.18
CA PRO A 22 -35.89 135.68 -0.50
C PRO A 22 -35.88 135.49 -2.01
N THR A 23 -37.04 135.15 -2.56
CA THR A 23 -37.27 135.01 -4.01
C THR A 23 -37.87 136.29 -4.58
N LEU A 24 -37.72 136.50 -5.88
CA LEU A 24 -38.30 137.66 -6.56
C LEU A 24 -39.82 137.74 -6.34
N GLU A 25 -40.50 136.58 -6.34
CA GLU A 25 -41.93 136.49 -6.10
C GLU A 25 -42.31 136.87 -4.67
N ALA A 26 -41.60 136.32 -3.67
CA ALA A 26 -41.87 136.59 -2.26
C ALA A 26 -41.68 138.08 -1.93
N ILE A 27 -40.62 138.69 -2.46
CA ILE A 27 -40.37 140.12 -2.26
C ILE A 27 -41.42 140.97 -2.97
N ARG A 28 -41.85 140.57 -4.17
CA ARG A 28 -42.90 141.27 -4.91
C ARG A 28 -44.25 141.21 -4.18
N GLN A 29 -44.57 140.09 -3.53
CA GLN A 29 -45.79 139.96 -2.73
C GLN A 29 -45.79 140.90 -1.51
N ILE A 30 -44.63 141.12 -0.89
CA ILE A 30 -44.48 141.98 0.30
C ILE A 30 -44.41 143.46 -0.08
N THR A 31 -43.56 143.81 -1.04
CA THR A 31 -43.23 145.21 -1.35
C THR A 31 -44.06 145.80 -2.48
N GLY A 32 -44.64 144.96 -3.35
CA GLY A 32 -45.21 145.40 -4.64
C GLY A 32 -44.14 145.71 -5.68
N GLY A 33 -44.54 146.17 -6.88
CA GLY A 33 -43.60 146.61 -7.92
C GLY A 33 -43.32 145.59 -9.04
N SER A 34 -42.47 146.00 -10.00
CA SER A 34 -42.13 145.19 -11.17
C SER A 34 -40.86 144.36 -10.93
N TYR A 35 -40.78 143.18 -11.54
CA TYR A 35 -39.59 142.31 -11.45
C TYR A 35 -38.31 143.01 -11.93
N THR A 36 -38.40 143.94 -12.89
CA THR A 36 -37.22 144.67 -13.38
C THR A 36 -36.64 145.63 -12.35
N THR A 37 -37.43 146.03 -11.34
CA THR A 37 -37.00 146.87 -10.22
C THR A 37 -36.48 146.03 -9.05
N ILE A 38 -37.09 144.86 -8.81
CA ILE A 38 -36.75 143.98 -7.67
C ILE A 38 -35.49 143.16 -7.94
N SER A 39 -35.29 142.67 -9.16
CA SER A 39 -34.16 141.79 -9.50
C SER A 39 -32.77 142.37 -9.21
N PRO A 40 -32.45 143.63 -9.58
CA PRO A 40 -31.14 144.21 -9.29
C PRO A 40 -30.89 144.33 -7.79
N ALA A 41 -31.89 144.80 -7.04
CA ALA A 41 -31.78 144.98 -5.60
C ALA A 41 -31.67 143.63 -4.85
N LEU A 42 -32.46 142.62 -5.23
CA LEU A 42 -32.36 141.29 -4.61
C LEU A 42 -31.01 140.63 -4.88
N ASN A 43 -30.45 140.77 -6.08
CA ASN A 43 -29.13 140.24 -6.39
C ASN A 43 -28.03 140.91 -5.56
N GLU A 44 -28.13 142.23 -5.35
CA GLU A 44 -27.19 142.97 -4.51
C GLU A 44 -27.31 142.57 -3.03
N TRP A 45 -28.53 142.37 -2.52
CA TRP A 45 -28.76 141.85 -1.18
C TRP A 45 -28.14 140.45 -1.00
N LYS A 46 -28.33 139.54 -1.97
CA LYS A 46 -27.72 138.19 -1.96
C LYS A 46 -26.19 138.24 -1.95
N ALA A 47 -25.60 139.14 -2.75
CA ALA A 47 -24.15 139.33 -2.77
C ALA A 47 -23.63 139.78 -1.39
N ARG A 48 -24.32 140.72 -0.74
CA ARG A 48 -23.96 141.21 0.60
C ARG A 48 -24.06 140.12 1.67
N GLN A 49 -25.08 139.26 1.60
CA GLN A 49 -25.22 138.13 2.53
C GLN A 49 -24.10 137.10 2.36
N ALA A 50 -23.71 136.79 1.12
CA ALA A 50 -22.60 135.87 0.84
C ALA A 50 -21.26 136.37 1.39
N THR A 51 -21.00 137.69 1.30
CA THR A 51 -19.78 138.28 1.88
C THR A 51 -19.79 138.27 3.42
N ALA A 52 -20.95 138.46 4.05
CA ALA A 52 -21.09 138.46 5.51
C ALA A 52 -20.99 137.06 6.15
N ALA A 53 -21.24 135.99 5.38
CA ALA A 53 -21.31 134.62 5.90
C ALA A 53 -19.99 133.83 5.84
N ALA A 54 -18.88 134.41 5.40
CA ALA A 54 -17.58 133.74 5.39
C ALA A 54 -17.02 133.67 6.83
N PRO A 55 -16.99 132.49 7.48
CA PRO A 55 -16.50 132.39 8.85
C PRO A 55 -14.97 132.56 8.85
N LEU A 56 -14.46 133.56 9.56
CA LEU A 56 -13.04 133.72 9.83
C LEU A 56 -12.60 132.60 10.78
N ARG A 57 -11.81 131.64 10.28
CA ARG A 57 -11.08 130.67 11.11
C ARG A 57 -9.64 131.16 11.27
N GLU A 58 -9.28 131.62 12.46
CA GLU A 58 -7.89 131.92 12.77
C GLU A 58 -7.09 130.61 12.91
N PRO A 59 -5.91 130.49 12.27
CA PRO A 59 -5.07 129.31 12.41
C PRO A 59 -4.54 129.21 13.86
N ALA A 60 -4.45 127.98 14.37
CA ALA A 60 -3.87 127.74 15.68
C ALA A 60 -2.41 128.22 15.75
N PRO A 61 -1.94 128.78 16.87
CA PRO A 61 -0.54 129.15 17.05
C PRO A 61 0.41 127.97 16.82
N GLN A 62 1.54 128.22 16.16
CA GLN A 62 2.49 127.17 15.76
C GLN A 62 2.96 126.30 16.94
N ALA A 63 3.20 126.90 18.12
CA ALA A 63 3.62 126.18 19.32
C ALA A 63 2.59 125.11 19.80
N VAL A 64 1.29 125.36 19.60
CA VAL A 64 0.24 124.38 19.93
C VAL A 64 0.22 123.26 18.90
N ALA A 65 0.37 123.60 17.62
CA ALA A 65 0.43 122.61 16.54
C ALA A 65 1.64 121.68 16.68
N ASP A 66 2.83 122.23 16.98
CA ASP A 66 4.05 121.46 17.20
C ASP A 66 3.90 120.49 18.37
N ARG A 67 3.28 120.93 19.49
CA ARG A 67 3.08 120.07 20.66
C ARG A 67 2.07 118.95 20.41
N VAL A 68 1.01 119.22 19.64
CA VAL A 68 0.04 118.18 19.24
C VAL A 68 0.67 117.18 18.27
N ALA A 69 1.52 117.65 17.35
CA ALA A 69 2.26 116.78 16.43
C ALA A 69 3.25 115.87 17.18
N GLU A 70 3.97 116.40 18.17
CA GLU A 70 4.87 115.63 19.04
C GLU A 70 4.10 114.55 19.81
N LEU A 71 3.02 114.92 20.50
CA LEU A 71 2.16 113.96 21.23
C LEU A 71 1.56 112.89 20.30
N GLY A 72 1.14 113.29 19.09
CA GLY A 72 0.62 112.35 18.08
C GLY A 72 1.69 111.37 17.61
N SER A 73 2.93 111.83 17.41
CA SER A 73 4.08 111.00 17.06
C SER A 73 4.43 110.01 18.17
N ASP A 74 4.46 110.46 19.42
CA ASP A 74 4.74 109.60 20.58
C ASP A 74 3.66 108.53 20.75
N LEU A 75 2.38 108.94 20.69
CA LEU A 75 1.26 108.01 20.78
C LEU A 75 1.28 106.97 19.65
N TRP A 76 1.58 107.41 18.42
CA TRP A 76 1.70 106.52 17.28
C TRP A 76 2.86 105.53 17.44
N THR A 77 4.01 105.99 17.92
CA THR A 77 5.17 105.14 18.20
C THR A 77 4.82 104.05 19.21
N ILE A 78 4.21 104.43 20.35
CA ILE A 78 3.76 103.47 21.38
C ILE A 78 2.74 102.47 20.81
N ALA A 79 1.78 102.93 20.02
CA ALA A 79 0.78 102.06 19.40
C ALA A 79 1.40 101.06 18.43
N LEU A 80 2.37 101.51 17.62
CA LEU A 80 3.09 100.66 16.66
C LEU A 80 3.98 99.64 17.38
N ASP A 81 4.69 100.04 18.44
CA ASP A 81 5.50 99.14 19.24
C ASP A 81 4.65 98.05 19.89
N LEU A 82 3.49 98.41 20.46
CA LEU A 82 2.55 97.43 21.05
C LEU A 82 1.99 96.47 19.99
N ALA A 83 1.63 96.99 18.81
CA ALA A 83 1.13 96.16 17.70
C ALA A 83 2.21 95.21 17.18
N ASN A 84 3.44 95.68 17.04
CA ASN A 84 4.59 94.87 16.61
C ASN A 84 4.95 93.80 17.66
N ALA A 85 4.94 94.14 18.95
CA ALA A 85 5.18 93.19 20.03
C ALA A 85 4.12 92.08 20.03
N ARG A 86 2.84 92.43 19.90
CA ARG A 86 1.76 91.42 19.79
C ARG A 86 1.92 90.55 18.55
N LEU A 87 2.24 91.14 17.39
CA LEU A 87 2.47 90.40 16.16
C LEU A 87 3.66 89.45 16.29
N ALA A 88 4.72 89.84 16.99
CA ALA A 88 5.88 88.99 17.25
C ALA A 88 5.49 87.76 18.08
N VAL A 89 4.71 87.94 19.15
CA VAL A 89 4.23 86.84 19.99
C VAL A 89 3.32 85.88 19.22
N GLU A 90 2.39 86.39 18.42
CA GLU A 90 1.51 85.54 17.60
C GLU A 90 2.31 84.76 16.54
N ARG A 91 3.32 85.37 15.92
CA ARG A 91 4.22 84.70 14.98
C ARG A 91 5.01 83.60 15.66
N GLU A 92 5.58 83.87 16.83
CA GLU A 92 6.31 82.87 17.60
C GLU A 92 5.40 81.69 17.98
N GLY A 93 4.17 81.96 18.42
CA GLY A 93 3.17 80.93 18.72
C GLY A 93 2.80 80.08 17.50
N LEU A 94 2.61 80.71 16.33
CA LEU A 94 2.34 80.00 15.07
C LEU A 94 3.52 79.16 14.60
N GLU A 95 4.75 79.67 14.68
CA GLU A 95 5.95 78.92 14.31
C GLU A 95 6.18 77.74 15.26
N LYS A 96 5.91 77.91 16.56
CA LYS A 96 5.93 76.79 17.52
C LYS A 96 4.87 75.73 17.18
N ALA A 97 3.62 76.13 16.94
CA ALA A 97 2.56 75.20 16.57
C ALA A 97 2.85 74.47 15.25
N ARG A 98 3.47 75.15 14.27
CA ARG A 98 3.94 74.54 13.02
C ARG A 98 5.04 73.52 13.26
N ALA A 99 6.01 73.84 14.11
CA ALA A 99 7.08 72.92 14.45
C ALA A 99 6.56 71.67 15.18
N GLU A 100 5.60 71.84 16.10
CA GLU A 100 4.94 70.72 16.79
C GLU A 100 4.17 69.83 15.81
N LEU A 101 3.37 70.41 14.90
CA LEU A 101 2.64 69.63 13.88
C LEU A 101 3.56 68.89 12.91
N GLU A 102 4.69 69.49 12.52
CA GLU A 102 5.65 68.83 11.64
C GLU A 102 6.37 67.69 12.37
N ALA A 103 6.67 67.85 13.68
CA ALA A 103 7.21 66.79 14.51
C ALA A 103 6.22 65.62 14.65
N ASP A 104 4.95 65.90 14.98
CA ASP A 104 3.89 64.89 15.07
C ASP A 104 3.70 64.14 13.75
N ARG A 105 3.77 64.87 12.62
CA ARG A 105 3.68 64.27 11.28
C ARG A 105 4.88 63.37 10.98
N ALA A 106 6.08 63.77 11.39
CA ALA A 106 7.28 62.96 11.22
C ALA A 106 7.19 61.66 12.04
N GLU A 107 6.76 61.75 13.31
CA GLU A 107 6.55 60.58 14.18
C GLU A 107 5.49 59.62 13.62
N ALA A 108 4.36 60.17 13.13
CA ALA A 108 3.31 59.37 12.51
C ALA A 108 3.78 58.64 11.25
N THR A 109 4.63 59.31 10.44
CA THR A 109 5.22 58.71 9.23
C THR A 109 6.19 57.59 9.60
N GLU A 110 7.06 57.81 10.59
CA GLU A 110 7.99 56.77 11.06
C GLU A 110 7.24 55.54 11.62
N LEU A 111 6.16 55.76 12.37
CA LEU A 111 5.32 54.68 12.87
C LEU A 111 4.65 53.91 11.72
N ALA A 112 4.14 54.62 10.71
CA ALA A 112 3.52 54.00 9.55
C ALA A 112 4.53 53.14 8.77
N ASP A 113 5.75 53.65 8.55
CA ASP A 113 6.83 52.91 7.88
C ASP A 113 7.23 51.67 8.68
N ARG A 114 7.33 51.79 10.01
CA ARG A 114 7.64 50.66 10.91
C ARG A 114 6.54 49.59 10.87
N LEU A 115 5.28 49.99 10.89
CA LEU A 115 4.14 49.06 10.81
C LEU A 115 4.07 48.39 9.43
N ALA A 116 4.33 49.13 8.35
CA ALA A 116 4.40 48.56 7.00
C ALA A 116 5.49 47.48 6.91
N ALA A 117 6.69 47.77 7.42
CA ALA A 117 7.78 46.80 7.48
C ALA A 117 7.45 45.56 8.33
N GLN A 118 6.72 45.73 9.44
CA GLN A 118 6.24 44.61 10.27
C GLN A 118 5.20 43.76 9.55
N VAL A 119 4.29 44.37 8.79
CA VAL A 119 3.31 43.64 7.98
C VAL A 119 4.02 42.81 6.92
N ASP A 120 5.01 43.39 6.23
CA ASP A 120 5.79 42.68 5.21
C ASP A 120 6.59 41.50 5.81
N ASP A 121 7.21 41.68 6.99
CA ASP A 121 7.90 40.59 7.72
C ASP A 121 6.93 39.47 8.10
N LEU A 122 5.78 39.82 8.68
CA LEU A 122 4.77 38.84 9.09
C LEU A 122 4.18 38.10 7.89
N GLN A 123 3.94 38.77 6.76
CA GLN A 123 3.48 38.12 5.53
C GLN A 123 4.52 37.15 4.99
N SER A 124 5.80 37.53 4.97
CA SER A 124 6.90 36.66 4.55
C SER A 124 7.03 35.43 5.45
N ARG A 125 6.93 35.63 6.77
CA ARG A 125 6.96 34.54 7.75
C ARG A 125 5.77 33.61 7.62
N LEU A 126 4.56 34.15 7.39
CA LEU A 126 3.36 33.35 7.16
C LEU A 126 3.51 32.48 5.91
N ALA A 127 3.93 33.07 4.79
CA ALA A 127 4.17 32.33 3.54
C ALA A 127 5.22 31.22 3.71
N SER A 128 6.28 31.48 4.48
CA SER A 128 7.30 30.48 4.82
C SER A 128 6.73 29.32 5.66
N ILE A 129 5.92 29.63 6.66
CA ILE A 129 5.26 28.63 7.52
C ILE A 129 4.27 27.79 6.70
N GLU A 130 3.47 28.42 5.84
CA GLU A 130 2.51 27.72 4.96
C GLU A 130 3.23 26.78 3.98
N ALA A 131 4.37 27.20 3.42
CA ALA A 131 5.20 26.35 2.56
C ALA A 131 5.80 25.16 3.33
N ALA A 132 6.31 25.39 4.55
CA ALA A 132 6.82 24.34 5.41
C ALA A 132 5.72 23.34 5.84
N GLU A 133 4.52 23.83 6.15
CA GLU A 133 3.37 22.99 6.46
C GLU A 133 2.96 22.13 5.26
N ALA A 134 2.90 22.71 4.05
CA ALA A 134 2.59 21.97 2.84
C ALA A 134 3.62 20.86 2.55
N ALA A 135 4.92 21.17 2.73
CA ALA A 135 5.99 20.18 2.61
C ALA A 135 5.85 19.05 3.63
N ALA A 136 5.63 19.37 4.91
CA ALA A 136 5.46 18.38 5.98
C ALA A 136 4.22 17.50 5.76
N ARG A 137 3.12 18.06 5.24
CA ARG A 137 1.92 17.29 4.86
C ARG A 137 2.24 16.33 3.71
N GLY A 138 2.98 16.77 2.71
CA GLY A 138 3.44 15.91 1.61
C GLY A 138 4.31 14.74 2.08
N GLU A 139 5.29 15.00 2.94
CA GLU A 139 6.14 13.97 3.55
C GLU A 139 5.32 12.96 4.38
N ALA A 140 4.34 13.45 5.15
CA ALA A 140 3.46 12.58 5.94
C ALA A 140 2.61 11.66 5.06
N ASP A 141 2.11 12.14 3.93
CA ASP A 141 1.33 11.34 2.99
C ASP A 141 2.21 10.30 2.27
N GLU A 142 3.45 10.67 1.92
CA GLU A 142 4.42 9.72 1.37
C GLU A 142 4.75 8.60 2.37
N LEU A 143 5.05 8.95 3.62
CA LEU A 143 5.34 7.98 4.68
C LEU A 143 4.13 7.07 4.96
N ARG A 144 2.90 7.59 4.92
CA ARG A 144 1.69 6.76 5.01
C ARG A 144 1.58 5.77 3.85
N GLY A 145 1.88 6.21 2.63
CA GLY A 145 1.92 5.35 1.45
C GLY A 145 2.96 4.23 1.57
N GLN A 146 4.17 4.57 2.02
CA GLN A 146 5.24 3.59 2.25
C GLN A 146 4.87 2.58 3.35
N LEU A 147 4.24 3.05 4.44
CA LEU A 147 3.77 2.18 5.52
C LEU A 147 2.71 1.18 5.04
N ALA A 148 1.74 1.65 4.25
CA ALA A 148 0.71 0.78 3.69
C ALA A 148 1.30 -0.29 2.76
N ALA A 149 2.24 0.09 1.89
CA ALA A 149 2.94 -0.86 1.02
C ALA A 149 3.77 -1.89 1.81
N ALA A 150 4.46 -1.45 2.87
CA ALA A 150 5.23 -2.34 3.75
C ALA A 150 4.31 -3.32 4.50
N GLN A 151 3.15 -2.88 4.96
CA GLN A 151 2.14 -3.74 5.61
C GLN A 151 1.58 -4.80 4.65
N GLU A 152 1.26 -4.41 3.40
CA GLU A 152 0.80 -5.37 2.39
C GLU A 152 1.86 -6.43 2.06
N GLN A 153 3.12 -6.00 1.92
CA GLN A 153 4.26 -6.90 1.72
C GLN A 153 4.43 -7.85 2.91
N ALA A 154 4.31 -7.35 4.14
CA ALA A 154 4.41 -8.16 5.34
C ALA A 154 3.28 -9.21 5.41
N HIS A 155 2.03 -8.83 5.16
CA HIS A 155 0.91 -9.77 5.10
C HIS A 155 1.09 -10.83 4.01
N THR A 156 1.59 -10.42 2.84
CA THR A 156 1.88 -11.36 1.74
C THR A 156 2.99 -12.34 2.12
N ALA A 157 4.04 -11.86 2.78
CA ALA A 157 5.14 -12.69 3.25
C ALA A 157 4.68 -13.68 4.34
N GLU A 158 3.84 -13.23 5.27
CA GLU A 158 3.25 -14.05 6.32
C GLU A 158 2.36 -15.17 5.74
N ALA A 159 1.48 -14.84 4.79
CA ALA A 159 0.65 -15.84 4.12
C ALA A 159 1.49 -16.89 3.38
N ARG A 160 2.60 -16.48 2.74
CA ARG A 160 3.54 -17.40 2.08
C ARG A 160 4.25 -18.29 3.10
N ALA A 161 4.66 -17.74 4.25
CA ALA A 161 5.30 -18.51 5.32
C ALA A 161 4.35 -19.59 5.86
N GLN A 162 3.10 -19.23 6.14
CA GLN A 162 2.08 -20.19 6.61
C GLN A 162 1.83 -21.31 5.58
N GLU A 163 1.76 -20.99 4.29
CA GLU A 163 1.60 -21.99 3.23
C GLU A 163 2.82 -22.91 3.10
N ILE A 164 4.04 -22.38 3.25
CA ILE A 164 5.27 -23.17 3.26
C ILE A 164 5.28 -24.13 4.47
N GLU A 165 4.91 -23.64 5.66
CA GLU A 165 4.81 -24.47 6.86
C GLU A 165 3.77 -25.59 6.70
N ARG A 166 2.61 -25.29 6.13
CA ARG A 166 1.57 -26.29 5.82
C ARG A 166 2.11 -27.38 4.89
N ARG A 167 2.75 -26.99 3.77
CA ARG A 167 3.35 -27.93 2.82
C ARG A 167 4.46 -28.77 3.45
N ALA A 168 5.30 -28.16 4.29
CA ALA A 168 6.35 -28.89 5.00
C ALA A 168 5.75 -29.95 5.94
N GLY A 169 4.65 -29.62 6.64
CA GLY A 169 3.91 -30.58 7.47
C GLY A 169 3.28 -31.73 6.67
N GLU A 170 2.70 -31.43 5.51
CA GLU A 170 2.15 -32.43 4.59
C GLU A 170 3.23 -33.38 4.06
N LEU A 171 4.34 -32.83 3.55
CA LEU A 171 5.47 -33.61 3.06
C LEU A 171 6.09 -34.49 4.16
N ARG A 172 6.18 -33.98 5.40
CA ARG A 172 6.65 -34.79 6.52
C ARG A 172 5.72 -35.96 6.81
N THR A 173 4.41 -35.73 6.78
CA THR A 173 3.41 -36.77 6.97
C THR A 173 3.47 -37.82 5.84
N GLU A 174 3.64 -37.40 4.59
CA GLU A 174 3.82 -38.30 3.44
C GLU A 174 5.11 -39.11 3.55
N LEU A 175 6.20 -38.49 3.98
CA LEU A 175 7.48 -39.17 4.20
C LEU A 175 7.37 -40.23 5.31
N ASP A 176 6.72 -39.91 6.42
CA ASP A 176 6.49 -40.85 7.52
C ASP A 176 5.64 -42.05 7.06
N ARG A 177 4.60 -41.83 6.23
CA ARG A 177 3.82 -42.92 5.61
C ARG A 177 4.66 -43.76 4.66
N ALA A 178 5.46 -43.14 3.80
CA ALA A 178 6.32 -43.86 2.86
C ALA A 178 7.36 -44.74 3.61
N HIS A 179 7.89 -44.25 4.75
CA HIS A 179 8.74 -45.05 5.61
C HIS A 179 8.00 -46.25 6.23
N GLN A 180 6.78 -46.04 6.73
CA GLN A 180 5.96 -47.13 7.27
C GLN A 180 5.64 -48.18 6.19
N ASP A 181 5.25 -47.75 4.99
CA ASP A 181 4.98 -48.66 3.86
C ASP A 181 6.23 -49.43 3.45
N ALA A 182 7.39 -48.79 3.43
CA ALA A 182 8.67 -49.44 3.12
C ALA A 182 9.04 -50.49 4.19
N ASP A 183 8.83 -50.20 5.47
CA ASP A 183 9.11 -51.15 6.55
C ASP A 183 8.11 -52.32 6.54
N GLN A 184 6.83 -52.07 6.23
CA GLN A 184 5.84 -53.13 6.00
C GLN A 184 6.22 -54.03 4.82
N ALA A 185 6.62 -53.44 3.69
CA ALA A 185 7.07 -54.19 2.52
C ALA A 185 8.31 -55.04 2.83
N ARG A 186 9.27 -54.51 3.60
CA ARG A 186 10.44 -55.27 4.08
C ARG A 186 10.04 -56.46 4.96
N ALA A 187 9.14 -56.25 5.92
CA ALA A 187 8.64 -57.32 6.77
C ALA A 187 7.93 -58.42 5.96
N GLN A 188 7.12 -58.05 4.96
CA GLN A 188 6.48 -59.01 4.04
C GLN A 188 7.51 -59.76 3.21
N LEU A 189 8.54 -59.09 2.69
CA LEU A 189 9.61 -59.75 1.94
C LEU A 189 10.38 -60.76 2.80
N ASP A 190 10.68 -60.42 4.06
CA ASP A 190 11.36 -61.34 4.98
C ASP A 190 10.47 -62.53 5.35
N GLN A 191 9.15 -62.31 5.51
CA GLN A 191 8.19 -63.41 5.68
C GLN A 191 8.19 -64.35 4.46
N VAL A 192 8.06 -63.80 3.25
CA VAL A 192 8.04 -64.58 2.00
C VAL A 192 9.36 -65.34 1.82
N ARG A 193 10.51 -64.73 2.13
CA ARG A 193 11.82 -65.40 2.12
C ARG A 193 11.87 -66.55 3.12
N GLY A 194 11.35 -66.35 4.33
CA GLY A 194 11.25 -67.39 5.35
C GLY A 194 10.35 -68.55 4.93
N GLU A 195 9.22 -68.27 4.28
CA GLU A 195 8.33 -69.28 3.70
C GLU A 195 9.01 -70.02 2.54
N LEU A 196 9.68 -69.30 1.64
CA LEU A 196 10.43 -69.89 0.54
C LEU A 196 11.54 -70.83 1.05
N ALA A 197 12.29 -70.43 2.07
CA ALA A 197 13.32 -71.27 2.69
C ALA A 197 12.72 -72.55 3.29
N LYS A 198 11.55 -72.47 3.94
CA LYS A 198 10.83 -73.64 4.45
C LYS A 198 10.36 -74.57 3.33
N VAL A 199 9.85 -74.01 2.23
CA VAL A 199 9.42 -74.78 1.05
C VAL A 199 10.62 -75.46 0.38
N GLN A 200 11.74 -74.76 0.22
CA GLN A 200 12.98 -75.35 -0.30
C GLN A 200 13.49 -76.48 0.59
N ALA A 201 13.56 -76.26 1.91
CA ALA A 201 13.97 -77.32 2.85
C ALA A 201 13.06 -78.55 2.80
N ARG A 202 11.73 -78.36 2.63
CA ARG A 202 10.80 -79.47 2.42
C ARG A 202 11.04 -80.18 1.09
N ALA A 203 11.23 -79.44 0.01
CA ALA A 203 11.51 -80.02 -1.31
C ALA A 203 12.81 -80.83 -1.31
N ASP A 204 13.87 -80.33 -0.65
CA ASP A 204 15.13 -81.04 -0.49
C ASP A 204 14.96 -82.32 0.35
N ALA A 205 14.23 -82.23 1.47
CA ALA A 205 13.93 -83.39 2.33
C ALA A 205 13.07 -84.46 1.62
N ASP A 206 12.05 -84.04 0.86
CA ASP A 206 11.22 -84.94 0.05
C ASP A 206 12.07 -85.61 -1.04
N GLN A 207 13.00 -84.86 -1.67
CA GLN A 207 13.92 -85.41 -2.66
C GLN A 207 14.87 -86.44 -2.02
N GLU A 208 15.45 -86.17 -0.85
CA GLU A 208 16.27 -87.12 -0.10
C GLU A 208 15.48 -88.39 0.27
N ALA A 209 14.26 -88.22 0.78
CA ALA A 209 13.37 -89.33 1.13
C ALA A 209 13.03 -90.19 -0.10
N HIS A 210 12.74 -89.57 -1.25
CA HIS A 210 12.53 -90.28 -2.51
C HIS A 210 13.79 -91.01 -2.99
N GLN A 211 14.97 -90.41 -2.88
CA GLN A 211 16.22 -91.07 -3.24
C GLN A 211 16.49 -92.29 -2.34
N GLU A 212 16.24 -92.15 -1.04
CA GLU A 212 16.40 -93.25 -0.09
C GLU A 212 15.38 -94.37 -0.34
N GLN A 213 14.10 -94.04 -0.57
CA GLN A 213 13.10 -95.02 -1.00
C GLN A 213 13.52 -95.75 -2.28
N ARG A 214 14.08 -95.04 -3.27
CA ARG A 214 14.57 -95.65 -4.51
C ARG A 214 15.75 -96.60 -4.26
N LYS A 215 16.68 -96.24 -3.37
CA LYS A 215 17.79 -97.13 -2.98
C LYS A 215 17.28 -98.38 -2.25
N GLN A 216 16.35 -98.21 -1.31
CA GLN A 216 15.75 -99.33 -0.58
C GLN A 216 14.97 -100.25 -1.52
N ALA A 217 14.12 -99.70 -2.38
CA ALA A 217 13.40 -100.46 -3.40
C ALA A 217 14.37 -101.17 -4.37
N ALA A 218 15.46 -100.53 -4.78
CA ALA A 218 16.49 -101.16 -5.60
C ALA A 218 17.22 -102.30 -4.86
N ALA A 219 17.54 -102.12 -3.58
CA ALA A 219 18.16 -103.15 -2.75
C ALA A 219 17.21 -104.34 -2.51
N GLU A 220 15.93 -104.09 -2.26
CA GLU A 220 14.91 -105.12 -2.14
C GLU A 220 14.71 -105.87 -3.46
N ALA A 221 14.62 -105.15 -4.58
CA ALA A 221 14.55 -105.74 -5.91
C ALA A 221 15.80 -106.60 -6.21
N HIS A 222 17.00 -106.15 -5.81
CA HIS A 222 18.23 -106.92 -5.94
C HIS A 222 18.19 -108.20 -5.11
N ARG A 223 17.81 -108.12 -3.82
CA ARG A 223 17.63 -109.30 -2.96
C ARG A 223 16.59 -110.28 -3.51
N MET A 224 15.51 -109.77 -4.09
CA MET A 224 14.51 -110.60 -4.77
C MET A 224 15.09 -111.28 -6.01
N ALA A 225 15.87 -110.55 -6.83
CA ALA A 225 16.56 -111.10 -7.98
C ALA A 225 17.59 -112.17 -7.60
N GLU A 226 18.35 -111.97 -6.52
CA GLU A 226 19.27 -112.96 -5.96
C GLU A 226 18.52 -114.21 -5.49
N ARG A 227 17.41 -114.05 -4.74
CA ARG A 227 16.56 -115.16 -4.32
C ARG A 227 15.97 -115.92 -5.51
N LEU A 228 15.53 -115.22 -6.55
CA LEU A 228 15.03 -115.85 -7.78
C LEU A 228 16.14 -116.61 -8.51
N THR A 229 17.35 -116.06 -8.58
CA THR A 229 18.51 -116.72 -9.19
C THR A 229 18.92 -117.96 -8.39
N ALA A 230 18.93 -117.87 -7.06
CA ALA A 230 19.18 -119.01 -6.17
C ALA A 230 18.10 -120.07 -6.33
N ALA A 231 16.82 -119.70 -6.35
CA ALA A 231 15.72 -120.63 -6.58
C ALA A 231 15.78 -121.27 -7.99
N GLN A 232 16.18 -120.52 -9.02
CA GLN A 232 16.44 -121.06 -10.35
C GLN A 232 17.60 -122.06 -10.34
N ALA A 233 18.71 -121.75 -9.66
CA ALA A 233 19.86 -122.64 -9.52
C ALA A 233 19.52 -123.91 -8.72
N GLU A 234 18.77 -123.80 -7.62
CA GLU A 234 18.25 -124.92 -6.84
C GLU A 234 17.31 -125.79 -7.70
N ARG A 235 16.43 -125.18 -8.49
CA ARG A 235 15.57 -125.90 -9.43
C ARG A 235 16.40 -126.61 -10.50
N ASP A 236 17.41 -125.97 -11.07
CA ASP A 236 18.28 -126.57 -12.09
C ASP A 236 19.13 -127.70 -11.49
N GLN A 237 19.60 -127.56 -10.25
CA GLN A 237 20.24 -128.64 -9.48
C GLN A 237 19.26 -129.78 -9.21
N ALA A 238 18.02 -129.49 -8.80
CA ALA A 238 16.98 -130.50 -8.60
C ALA A 238 16.65 -131.23 -9.91
N MET A 239 16.62 -130.53 -11.05
CA MET A 239 16.45 -131.12 -12.38
C MET A 239 17.64 -132.00 -12.77
N LYS A 240 18.88 -131.56 -12.50
CA LYS A 240 20.10 -132.38 -12.69
C LYS A 240 20.10 -133.61 -11.80
N ALA A 241 19.79 -133.46 -10.51
CA ALA A 241 19.68 -134.56 -9.56
C ALA A 241 18.56 -135.53 -9.95
N ALA A 242 17.41 -135.02 -10.42
CA ALA A 242 16.34 -135.84 -10.98
C ALA A 242 16.78 -136.56 -12.27
N GLY A 243 17.59 -135.92 -13.10
CA GLY A 243 18.21 -136.52 -14.28
C GLY A 243 19.18 -137.65 -13.90
N GLN A 244 20.08 -137.41 -12.96
CA GLN A 244 21.01 -138.41 -12.42
C GLN A 244 20.27 -139.56 -11.75
N ALA A 245 19.25 -139.28 -10.94
CA ALA A 245 18.40 -140.32 -10.35
C ALA A 245 17.65 -141.13 -11.41
N ARG A 246 17.22 -140.52 -12.52
CA ARG A 246 16.65 -141.24 -13.67
C ARG A 246 17.69 -142.09 -14.38
N GLU A 247 18.92 -141.60 -14.55
CA GLU A 247 20.03 -142.36 -15.15
C GLU A 247 20.45 -143.53 -14.26
N GLU A 248 20.57 -143.32 -12.96
CA GLU A 248 20.83 -144.38 -11.96
C GLU A 248 19.69 -145.38 -11.90
N ALA A 249 18.42 -144.92 -11.95
CA ALA A 249 17.26 -145.80 -12.05
C ALA A 249 17.27 -146.58 -13.37
N ALA A 250 17.65 -145.97 -14.50
CA ALA A 250 17.80 -146.66 -15.78
C ALA A 250 18.98 -147.65 -15.75
N ARG A 251 20.07 -147.31 -15.06
CA ARG A 251 21.23 -148.20 -14.87
C ARG A 251 20.89 -149.37 -13.96
N MET A 252 20.17 -149.13 -12.86
CA MET A 252 19.64 -150.18 -11.99
C MET A 252 18.58 -151.03 -12.69
N ALA A 253 17.72 -150.43 -13.53
CA ALA A 253 16.79 -151.16 -14.38
C ALA A 253 17.54 -152.03 -15.39
N GLY A 254 18.60 -151.51 -16.03
CA GLY A 254 19.48 -152.29 -16.90
C GLY A 254 20.24 -153.40 -16.16
N GLN A 255 20.65 -153.15 -14.91
CA GLN A 255 21.25 -154.17 -14.02
C GLN A 255 20.22 -155.22 -13.59
N LEU A 256 18.97 -154.84 -13.37
CA LEU A 256 17.87 -155.75 -13.08
C LEU A 256 17.48 -156.57 -14.32
N ASP A 257 17.49 -155.98 -15.51
CA ASP A 257 17.25 -156.71 -16.76
C ASP A 257 18.40 -157.66 -17.09
N THR A 258 19.66 -157.26 -16.85
CA THR A 258 20.80 -158.19 -16.96
C THR A 258 20.80 -159.26 -15.85
N LEU A 259 20.34 -158.97 -14.63
CA LEU A 259 20.11 -159.99 -13.59
C LEU A 259 18.94 -160.92 -13.94
N LYS A 260 17.90 -160.41 -14.61
CA LYS A 260 16.82 -161.22 -15.17
C LYS A 260 17.32 -162.09 -16.32
N GLU A 261 18.16 -161.58 -17.22
CA GLU A 261 18.80 -162.38 -18.26
C GLU A 261 19.78 -163.40 -17.69
N GLN A 262 20.56 -163.06 -16.66
CA GLN A 262 21.45 -163.98 -15.96
C GLN A 262 20.66 -165.05 -15.18
N SER A 263 19.52 -164.70 -14.57
CA SER A 263 18.64 -165.67 -13.91
C SER A 263 17.86 -166.52 -14.92
N ALA A 264 17.48 -165.98 -16.09
CA ALA A 264 16.94 -166.74 -17.21
C ALA A 264 17.99 -167.71 -17.79
N ALA A 265 19.25 -167.29 -17.88
CA ALA A 265 20.37 -168.13 -18.32
C ALA A 265 20.76 -169.20 -17.28
N LEU A 266 20.58 -168.92 -15.97
CA LEU A 266 20.76 -169.90 -14.90
C LEU A 266 19.59 -170.89 -14.81
N LEU A 267 18.35 -170.44 -15.04
CA LEU A 267 17.16 -171.30 -15.10
C LEU A 267 17.16 -172.20 -16.35
N ALA A 268 17.75 -171.78 -17.46
CA ALA A 268 17.90 -172.60 -18.66
C ALA A 268 18.90 -173.76 -18.50
N ARG A 269 19.72 -173.78 -17.43
CA ARG A 269 20.85 -174.72 -17.28
C ARG A 269 20.58 -175.89 -16.33
N ILE A 270 19.39 -175.99 -15.71
CA ILE A 270 19.12 -176.97 -14.64
C ILE A 270 17.99 -177.97 -14.96
N THR A 271 17.34 -177.99 -16.14
CA THR A 271 16.42 -179.13 -16.43
C THR A 271 16.14 -179.42 -17.93
N PRO A 272 16.13 -180.69 -18.41
CA PRO A 272 15.88 -181.11 -19.81
C PRO A 272 14.39 -181.47 -20.11
N PRO A 273 14.01 -181.77 -21.38
CA PRO A 273 12.66 -181.51 -21.92
C PRO A 273 11.69 -182.70 -21.91
N PRO A 274 10.41 -182.48 -22.28
CA PRO A 274 9.62 -183.50 -22.97
C PRO A 274 8.93 -183.02 -24.27
N ALA A 275 8.77 -184.02 -25.16
CA ALA A 275 7.80 -184.31 -26.23
C ALA A 275 6.85 -183.25 -26.83
N ALA A 276 6.67 -183.44 -28.15
CA ALA A 276 5.80 -182.74 -29.09
C ALA A 276 4.29 -183.00 -28.90
N GLU A 277 3.44 -182.06 -29.33
CA GLU A 277 2.51 -182.19 -30.48
C GLU A 277 1.51 -181.00 -30.59
N ALA A 278 1.01 -180.81 -31.82
CA ALA A 278 -0.24 -180.15 -32.23
C ALA A 278 -0.37 -178.59 -32.26
N LYS A 279 -0.26 -178.07 -33.50
CA LYS A 279 -0.96 -176.90 -34.09
C LYS A 279 -2.50 -177.01 -33.92
N PRO A 280 -3.33 -175.93 -33.98
CA PRO A 280 -3.45 -175.14 -35.22
C PRO A 280 -3.93 -173.66 -35.17
N THR A 281 -3.89 -173.06 -36.37
CA THR A 281 -4.78 -172.02 -36.94
C THR A 281 -4.60 -170.55 -36.54
N ARG A 282 -4.05 -169.74 -37.48
CA ARG A 282 -4.70 -168.65 -38.28
C ARG A 282 -4.48 -167.29 -37.58
N LYS A 283 -4.07 -166.17 -38.19
CA LYS A 283 -3.95 -165.59 -39.56
C LYS A 283 -3.08 -164.32 -39.32
N LYS A 284 -1.94 -164.02 -39.97
CA LYS A 284 -1.74 -163.32 -41.27
C LYS A 284 -2.77 -162.20 -41.58
N PRO A 285 -2.42 -161.19 -42.41
CA PRO A 285 -1.12 -160.51 -42.61
C PRO A 285 -1.24 -159.00 -42.96
N GLY A 286 -0.08 -158.35 -43.22
CA GLY A 286 0.03 -157.13 -44.05
C GLY A 286 1.06 -156.14 -43.51
N SER A 287 2.39 -156.31 -43.63
CA SER A 287 3.25 -156.00 -44.80
C SER A 287 2.91 -154.70 -45.53
N GLY A 288 3.88 -153.77 -45.58
CA GLY A 288 3.94 -152.69 -46.57
C GLY A 288 4.81 -151.52 -46.12
N GLU A 289 6.11 -151.61 -46.46
CA GLU A 289 7.14 -150.53 -46.56
C GLU A 289 7.59 -149.76 -45.30
#